data_AF-A0A8T5XIJ2-F1
#
_entry.id   AF-A0A8T5XIJ2-F1
#
_cell.length_a   1.000
_cell.length_b   1.000
_cell.length_c   1.000
_cell.angle_alpha   90.00
_cell.angle_beta   90.00
_cell.angle_gamma   90.00
#
_symmetry.space_group_name_H-M   'P 1'
#
loop_
_entity.id
_entity.type
_entity.pdbx_description
1 polymer ?
#
loop_
_entity_poly.entity_id
_entity_poly.type
_entity_poly.pdbx_seq_one_letter_code
_entity_poly.pdbx_strand_id
1 'polypeptide(L)'
;MNSVISMLIIIILIILLSFLWKKWAIKKVEYDRYVDIEKVFVEDEITITTEIINKKLLPLPWIEIYYDIPKYLKFKDQIVSDKHFSKSKDYKAITSLFSFQRVRRYNKFYFTKRGHYSLYKVKLTLGDYLGISFGEIHLKKPIHITVFPIFEPLNTLILPKNNPQGEISVRRWIIPDPIEILGVREYTNNDSFNSIDWKSTAKLNKLHVKKFDYTADPSIMIYLDVQTSKIHWQDIKEKEIEKGVSISAAILNKALNENVKVGFTSNCLFNGENYIDFIEPKNVVNQRGLILDALAKVSYFRSDPMKDILNVKAKYLGKSSTIVLITSYLSNELINVLNYLDNNYYTVKLILLSKTIKEDILNKDIEIYYDYYIDQQKEGVAIE
;
A
#
# COMPACT_ATOMS: atom_id res chain seq x y z
N MET A 1 55.50 -50.85 4.39
CA MET A 1 54.46 -50.97 5.44
C MET A 1 54.30 -49.65 6.21
N ASN A 2 55.34 -49.15 6.88
CA ASN A 2 55.28 -47.95 7.73
C ASN A 2 54.65 -46.71 7.06
N SER A 3 54.99 -46.42 5.80
CA SER A 3 54.45 -45.27 5.06
C SER A 3 52.92 -45.31 4.87
N VAL A 4 52.34 -46.51 4.71
CA VAL A 4 50.89 -46.71 4.57
C VAL A 4 50.19 -46.48 5.89
N ILE A 5 50.79 -46.97 6.99
CA ILE A 5 50.29 -46.77 8.36
C ILE A 5 50.31 -45.28 8.72
N SER A 6 51.39 -44.55 8.40
CA SER A 6 51.43 -43.09 8.61
C SER A 6 50.39 -42.33 7.80
N MET A 7 50.13 -42.70 6.54
CA MET A 7 49.06 -42.07 5.74
C MET A 7 47.68 -42.32 6.36
N LEU A 8 47.38 -43.54 6.80
CA LEU A 8 46.12 -43.86 7.49
C LEU A 8 45.95 -43.05 8.80
N ILE A 9 47.00 -42.93 9.61
CA ILE A 9 46.97 -42.11 10.84
C ILE A 9 46.71 -40.63 10.52
N ILE A 10 47.36 -40.07 9.49
CA ILE A 10 47.15 -38.69 9.05
C ILE A 10 45.70 -38.48 8.59
N ILE A 11 45.13 -39.40 7.80
CA ILE A 11 43.74 -39.33 7.34
C ILE A 11 42.76 -39.36 8.54
N ILE A 12 42.96 -40.28 9.49
CA ILE A 12 42.14 -40.36 10.71
C ILE A 12 42.24 -39.06 11.53
N LEU A 13 43.46 -38.50 11.67
CA LEU A 13 43.69 -37.25 12.38
C LEU A 13 42.98 -36.06 11.71
N ILE A 14 43.03 -35.97 10.37
CA ILE A 14 42.32 -34.93 9.59
C ILE A 14 40.81 -35.03 9.80
N ILE A 15 40.24 -36.25 9.72
CA ILE A 15 38.80 -36.49 9.93
C ILE A 15 38.38 -36.09 11.36
N LEU A 16 39.18 -36.48 12.37
CA LEU A 16 38.93 -36.11 13.77
C LEU A 16 38.99 -34.59 13.98
N LEU A 17 40.00 -33.93 13.41
CA LEU A 17 40.18 -32.48 13.51
C LEU A 17 39.03 -31.73 12.84
N SER A 18 38.59 -32.18 11.66
CA SER A 18 37.46 -31.63 10.92
C SER A 18 36.14 -31.80 11.69
N PHE A 19 35.90 -32.96 12.32
CA PHE A 19 34.73 -33.19 13.18
C PHE A 19 34.72 -32.28 14.43
N LEU A 20 35.88 -32.13 15.09
CA LEU A 20 36.05 -31.21 16.23
C LEU A 20 35.85 -29.75 15.80
N TRP A 21 36.41 -29.36 14.63
CA TRP A 21 36.25 -28.04 14.05
C TRP A 21 34.77 -27.70 13.89
N LYS A 22 33.96 -28.56 13.26
CA LYS A 22 32.51 -28.37 13.09
C LYS A 22 31.78 -28.06 14.41
N LYS A 23 32.10 -28.79 15.48
CA LYS A 23 31.49 -28.62 16.81
C LYS A 23 31.86 -27.30 17.50
N TRP A 24 32.99 -26.70 17.13
CA TRP A 24 33.47 -25.42 17.68
C TRP A 24 33.19 -24.22 16.76
N ALA A 25 33.13 -24.42 15.44
CA ALA A 25 32.89 -23.40 14.42
C ALA A 25 31.54 -22.69 14.63
N ILE A 26 30.49 -23.46 14.91
CA ILE A 26 29.12 -22.96 15.17
C ILE A 26 29.04 -22.12 16.45
N LYS A 27 29.89 -22.40 17.45
CA LYS A 27 29.82 -21.73 18.75
C LYS A 27 30.34 -20.29 18.67
N LYS A 28 29.72 -19.40 19.45
CA LYS A 28 30.11 -17.99 19.60
C LYS A 28 30.24 -17.24 18.26
N VAL A 29 29.40 -17.58 17.29
CA VAL A 29 29.16 -16.75 16.09
C VAL A 29 27.88 -15.97 16.34
N GLU A 30 27.98 -14.65 16.24
CA GLU A 30 26.82 -13.76 16.31
C GLU A 30 26.56 -13.17 14.94
N TYR A 31 25.28 -13.02 14.62
CA TYR A 31 24.79 -12.37 13.41
C TYR A 31 23.63 -11.47 13.80
N ASP A 32 23.71 -10.23 13.34
CA ASP A 32 22.64 -9.25 13.43
C ASP A 32 22.43 -8.57 12.08
N ARG A 33 21.22 -8.05 11.91
CA ARG A 33 20.80 -7.29 10.74
C ARG A 33 20.03 -6.09 11.20
N TYR A 34 20.25 -4.98 10.52
CA TYR A 34 19.59 -3.70 10.75
C TYR A 34 19.18 -3.13 9.40
N VAL A 35 18.14 -2.31 9.42
CA VAL A 35 17.72 -1.48 8.29
C VAL A 35 17.76 -0.04 8.78
N ASP A 36 18.19 0.87 7.92
CA ASP A 36 18.24 2.30 8.18
C ASP A 36 16.84 2.91 8.33
N ILE A 37 15.91 2.51 7.45
CA ILE A 37 14.53 3.04 7.42
C ILE A 37 13.52 1.90 7.23
N GLU A 38 12.63 1.69 8.20
CA GLU A 38 11.58 0.65 8.15
C GLU A 38 10.35 1.04 7.33
N LYS A 39 10.18 2.33 7.01
CA LYS A 39 9.04 2.87 6.26
C LYS A 39 9.51 3.77 5.12
N VAL A 40 9.32 3.31 3.89
CA VAL A 40 9.83 3.96 2.66
C VAL A 40 8.78 3.91 1.55
N PHE A 41 8.94 4.69 0.49
CA PHE A 41 8.14 4.55 -0.73
C PHE A 41 8.71 3.46 -1.66
N VAL A 42 7.95 3.08 -2.68
CA VAL A 42 8.49 2.29 -3.81
C VAL A 42 9.63 3.06 -4.47
N GLU A 43 10.67 2.33 -4.90
CA GLU A 43 11.91 2.84 -5.50
C GLU A 43 12.83 3.70 -4.61
N ASP A 44 12.43 4.02 -3.38
CA ASP A 44 13.35 4.56 -2.35
C ASP A 44 14.48 3.56 -2.06
N GLU A 45 15.67 4.11 -1.79
CA GLU A 45 16.84 3.34 -1.43
C GLU A 45 16.88 3.05 0.08
N ILE A 46 17.08 1.77 0.44
CA ILE A 46 17.31 1.32 1.81
C ILE A 46 18.66 0.62 1.95
N THR A 47 19.29 0.79 3.11
CA THR A 47 20.56 0.15 3.46
C THR A 47 20.33 -0.96 4.47
N ILE A 48 20.33 -2.21 3.99
CA ILE A 48 20.33 -3.37 4.89
C ILE A 48 21.77 -3.62 5.34
N THR A 49 22.03 -3.31 6.61
CA THR A 49 23.32 -3.56 7.25
C THR A 49 23.31 -4.97 7.86
N THR A 50 24.31 -5.78 7.53
CA THR A 50 24.52 -7.09 8.17
C THR A 50 25.83 -7.06 8.96
N GLU A 51 25.79 -7.50 10.21
CA GLU A 51 26.97 -7.62 11.09
C GLU A 51 27.18 -9.09 11.47
N ILE A 52 28.42 -9.56 11.35
CA ILE A 52 28.84 -10.88 11.85
C ILE A 52 30.05 -10.72 12.76
N ILE A 53 30.04 -11.43 13.88
CA ILE A 53 31.10 -11.42 14.89
C ILE A 53 31.52 -12.84 15.21
N ASN A 54 32.82 -13.14 15.11
CA ASN A 54 33.40 -14.41 15.51
C ASN A 54 34.00 -14.32 16.93
N LYS A 55 33.20 -14.46 17.99
CA LYS A 55 33.63 -14.30 19.40
C LYS A 55 34.45 -15.50 19.96
N LYS A 56 35.36 -16.06 19.16
CA LYS A 56 36.26 -17.15 19.54
C LYS A 56 37.62 -17.05 18.84
N LEU A 57 38.59 -17.81 19.36
CA LEU A 57 39.94 -17.92 18.83
C LEU A 57 40.00 -18.71 17.51
N LEU A 58 39.07 -19.63 17.25
CA LEU A 58 39.05 -20.43 16.02
C LEU A 58 38.64 -19.53 14.83
N PRO A 59 39.50 -19.36 13.79
CA PRO A 59 39.13 -18.63 12.59
C PRO A 59 38.09 -19.41 11.77
N LEU A 60 37.30 -18.68 11.00
CA LEU A 60 36.28 -19.18 10.10
C LEU A 60 36.75 -18.84 8.67
N PRO A 61 37.35 -19.81 7.95
CA PRO A 61 37.98 -19.60 6.64
C PRO A 61 37.00 -19.01 5.64
N TRP A 62 35.77 -19.51 5.67
CA TRP A 62 34.65 -18.97 4.93
C TRP A 62 33.34 -19.21 5.69
N ILE A 63 32.42 -18.27 5.51
CA ILE A 63 31.06 -18.22 6.01
C ILE A 63 30.20 -17.82 4.82
N GLU A 64 29.26 -18.66 4.47
CA GLU A 64 28.18 -18.34 3.55
C GLU A 64 26.98 -17.83 4.34
N ILE A 65 26.58 -16.61 4.05
CA ILE A 65 25.39 -15.95 4.58
C ILE A 65 24.28 -16.16 3.56
N TYR A 66 23.19 -16.78 3.98
CA TYR A 66 22.00 -17.01 3.17
C TYR A 66 20.77 -16.39 3.84
N TYR A 67 19.96 -15.67 3.07
CA TYR A 67 18.63 -15.24 3.53
C TYR A 67 17.65 -15.02 2.38
N ASP A 68 16.39 -15.33 2.66
CA ASP A 68 15.25 -15.13 1.76
C ASP A 68 15.10 -13.62 1.43
N ILE A 69 15.15 -13.24 0.15
CA ILE A 69 14.81 -11.89 -0.32
C ILE A 69 13.37 -11.91 -0.88
N PRO A 70 12.48 -11.00 -0.44
CA PRO A 70 11.15 -10.84 -1.02
C PRO A 70 11.23 -10.57 -2.53
N LYS A 71 10.34 -11.18 -3.32
CA LYS A 71 10.31 -11.10 -4.80
C LYS A 71 10.53 -9.69 -5.39
N TYR A 72 10.03 -8.66 -4.69
CA TYR A 72 10.03 -7.26 -5.13
C TYR A 72 11.17 -6.42 -4.56
N LEU A 73 12.03 -6.98 -3.70
CA LEU A 73 13.25 -6.34 -3.20
C LEU A 73 14.40 -6.60 -4.19
N LYS A 74 15.05 -5.54 -4.69
CA LYS A 74 16.14 -5.62 -5.68
C LYS A 74 17.41 -4.93 -5.19
N PHE A 75 18.56 -5.43 -5.63
CA PHE A 75 19.84 -4.76 -5.46
C PHE A 75 19.97 -3.57 -6.40
N LYS A 76 20.64 -2.51 -5.93
CA LYS A 76 21.01 -1.36 -6.77
C LYS A 76 22.35 -1.59 -7.48
N ASP A 77 23.35 -2.12 -6.77
CA ASP A 77 24.76 -2.09 -7.19
C ASP A 77 25.33 -3.43 -7.68
N GLN A 78 24.49 -4.45 -7.94
CA GLN A 78 24.95 -5.72 -8.48
C GLN A 78 24.16 -6.14 -9.72
N ILE A 79 24.89 -6.33 -10.82
CA ILE A 79 24.48 -7.17 -11.96
C ILE A 79 24.48 -8.61 -11.47
N VAL A 80 23.44 -8.99 -10.72
CA VAL A 80 23.24 -10.35 -10.26
C VAL A 80 22.99 -11.21 -11.49
N SER A 81 23.95 -12.08 -11.82
CA SER A 81 23.82 -12.98 -12.95
C SER A 81 22.64 -13.94 -12.74
N ASP A 82 21.57 -13.79 -13.51
CA ASP A 82 20.29 -14.52 -13.40
C ASP A 82 20.40 -16.06 -13.58
N LYS A 83 21.59 -16.63 -13.77
CA LYS A 83 21.80 -18.02 -14.19
C LYS A 83 21.63 -19.09 -13.09
N HIS A 84 21.44 -18.74 -11.82
CA HIS A 84 21.26 -19.70 -10.72
C HIS A 84 20.13 -19.35 -9.72
N PHE A 85 19.08 -18.66 -10.16
CA PHE A 85 17.95 -18.28 -9.30
C PHE A 85 16.73 -19.21 -9.44
N SER A 86 16.66 -20.23 -8.57
CA SER A 86 15.56 -21.19 -8.53
C SER A 86 14.37 -20.69 -7.69
N LYS A 87 13.40 -20.04 -8.34
CA LYS A 87 12.05 -19.63 -7.84
C LYS A 87 11.94 -18.74 -6.60
N SER A 88 12.85 -18.81 -5.62
CA SER A 88 13.07 -17.76 -4.62
C SER A 88 14.29 -16.94 -5.00
N LYS A 89 14.24 -15.63 -4.74
CA LYS A 89 15.44 -14.78 -4.82
C LYS A 89 16.14 -14.90 -3.48
N ASP A 90 17.24 -15.62 -3.46
CA ASP A 90 17.99 -15.85 -2.24
C ASP A 90 19.23 -14.97 -2.24
N TYR A 91 19.47 -14.23 -1.16
CA TYR A 91 20.78 -13.63 -0.98
C TYR A 91 21.78 -14.71 -0.62
N LYS A 92 22.90 -14.76 -1.34
CA LYS A 92 24.08 -15.54 -0.97
C LYS A 92 25.28 -14.61 -0.94
N ALA A 93 25.97 -14.53 0.20
CA ALA A 93 27.22 -13.79 0.30
C ALA A 93 28.25 -14.53 1.14
N ILE A 94 29.45 -14.68 0.60
CA ILE A 94 30.55 -15.40 1.23
C ILE A 94 31.51 -14.40 1.88
N THR A 95 32.03 -14.68 3.08
CA THR A 95 33.04 -13.88 3.78
C THR A 95 33.95 -14.79 4.61
N SER A 96 35.19 -14.39 4.88
CA SER A 96 36.00 -14.98 5.95
C SER A 96 35.82 -14.16 7.25
N LEU A 97 36.09 -14.78 8.40
CA LEU A 97 36.30 -14.08 9.67
C LEU A 97 37.41 -14.75 10.48
N PHE A 98 38.48 -14.00 10.76
CA PHE A 98 39.52 -14.40 11.70
C PHE A 98 39.03 -14.42 13.16
N SER A 99 39.91 -14.84 14.06
CA SER A 99 39.71 -14.87 15.51
C SER A 99 39.26 -13.50 16.02
N PHE A 100 38.16 -13.44 16.78
CA PHE A 100 37.60 -12.21 17.36
C PHE A 100 37.25 -11.09 16.36
N GLN A 101 37.25 -11.38 15.05
CA GLN A 101 36.93 -10.39 14.02
C GLN A 101 35.42 -10.10 13.99
N ARG A 102 35.10 -8.87 13.57
CA ARG A 102 33.77 -8.41 13.17
C ARG A 102 33.82 -7.99 11.70
N VAL A 103 32.80 -8.33 10.93
CA VAL A 103 32.59 -7.86 9.55
C VAL A 103 31.22 -7.20 9.47
N ARG A 104 31.16 -5.99 8.90
CA ARG A 104 29.93 -5.28 8.54
C ARG A 104 29.82 -5.19 7.03
N ARG A 105 28.61 -5.38 6.50
CA ARG A 105 28.29 -5.17 5.08
C ARG A 105 27.07 -4.28 4.97
N TYR A 106 27.21 -3.23 4.17
CA TYR A 106 26.17 -2.26 3.85
C TYR A 106 25.70 -2.56 2.43
N ASN A 107 24.50 -3.09 2.28
CA ASN A 107 23.93 -3.45 0.98
C ASN A 107 22.77 -2.51 0.67
N LYS A 108 22.82 -1.85 -0.50
CA LYS A 108 21.79 -0.93 -0.98
C LYS A 108 20.74 -1.68 -1.80
N PHE A 109 19.48 -1.51 -1.43
CA PHE A 109 18.34 -2.11 -2.08
C PHE A 109 17.25 -1.07 -2.36
N TYR A 110 16.27 -1.45 -3.16
CA TYR A 110 15.00 -0.75 -3.33
C TYR A 110 13.88 -1.77 -3.54
N PHE A 111 12.64 -1.38 -3.23
CA PHE A 111 11.46 -2.19 -3.49
C PHE A 111 10.74 -1.72 -4.76
N THR A 112 10.36 -2.65 -5.64
CA THR A 112 9.63 -2.34 -6.88
C THR A 112 8.12 -2.45 -6.76
N LYS A 113 7.60 -2.78 -5.59
CA LYS A 113 6.16 -2.90 -5.33
C LYS A 113 5.88 -2.56 -3.88
N ARG A 114 4.83 -1.78 -3.64
CA ARG A 114 4.33 -1.45 -2.30
C ARG A 114 3.85 -2.71 -1.58
N GLY A 115 3.90 -2.72 -0.26
CA GLY A 115 3.66 -3.94 0.52
C GLY A 115 4.22 -3.86 1.93
N HIS A 116 3.78 -4.77 2.80
CA HIS A 116 4.46 -5.05 4.06
C HIS A 116 5.33 -6.31 3.89
N TYR A 117 6.64 -6.15 4.03
CA TYR A 117 7.63 -7.20 3.82
C TYR A 117 8.32 -7.58 5.11
N SER A 118 8.65 -8.86 5.26
CA SER A 118 9.29 -9.37 6.45
C SER A 118 10.47 -10.27 6.12
N LEU A 119 11.64 -9.91 6.63
CA LEU A 119 12.89 -10.64 6.50
C LEU A 119 13.09 -11.49 7.76
N TYR A 120 12.72 -12.77 7.72
CA TYR A 120 12.71 -13.63 8.92
C TYR A 120 13.92 -14.54 9.08
N LYS A 121 14.25 -15.29 8.03
CA LYS A 121 15.16 -16.44 8.10
C LYS A 121 16.56 -16.03 7.68
N VAL A 122 17.54 -16.47 8.46
CA VAL A 122 18.96 -16.40 8.11
C VAL A 122 19.55 -17.78 8.32
N LYS A 123 20.24 -18.30 7.30
CA LYS A 123 21.07 -19.49 7.40
C LYS A 123 22.53 -19.05 7.25
N LEU A 124 23.39 -19.50 8.16
CA LEU A 124 24.83 -19.36 8.05
C LEU A 124 25.42 -20.75 7.84
N THR A 125 26.16 -20.94 6.76
CA THR A 125 26.95 -22.16 6.54
C THR A 125 28.42 -21.81 6.75
N LEU A 126 29.07 -22.54 7.65
CA LEU A 126 30.48 -22.39 7.99
C LEU A 126 31.22 -23.61 7.45
N GLY A 127 32.40 -23.45 6.84
CA GLY A 127 33.23 -24.60 6.46
C GLY A 127 34.70 -24.45 6.81
N ASP A 128 35.36 -25.60 6.98
CA ASP A 128 36.79 -25.65 7.27
C ASP A 128 37.66 -25.32 6.04
N TYR A 129 38.98 -25.24 6.25
CA TYR A 129 39.96 -24.94 5.20
C TYR A 129 40.05 -26.03 4.11
N LEU A 130 39.58 -27.25 4.40
CA LEU A 130 39.67 -28.40 3.49
C LEU A 130 38.36 -28.67 2.75
N GLY A 131 37.26 -27.99 3.12
CA GLY A 131 35.93 -28.25 2.60
C GLY A 131 35.36 -29.61 3.04
N ILE A 132 35.88 -30.22 4.10
CA ILE A 132 35.49 -31.56 4.55
C ILE A 132 34.28 -31.49 5.49
N SER A 133 34.28 -30.54 6.43
CA SER A 133 33.18 -30.34 7.37
C SER A 133 32.50 -28.99 7.20
N PHE A 134 31.18 -29.04 7.39
CA PHE A 134 30.29 -27.89 7.31
C PHE A 134 29.43 -27.83 8.57
N GLY A 135 29.33 -26.65 9.18
CA GLY A 135 28.44 -26.35 10.29
C GLY A 135 27.36 -25.37 9.85
N GLU A 136 26.10 -25.60 10.27
CA GLU A 136 24.98 -24.72 9.90
C GLU A 136 24.40 -24.04 11.14
N ILE A 137 24.00 -22.78 11.00
CA ILE A 137 23.29 -22.00 12.01
C ILE A 137 22.02 -21.43 11.38
N HIS A 138 20.87 -21.74 11.96
CA HIS A 138 19.59 -21.14 11.58
C HIS A 138 19.17 -20.10 12.62
N LEU A 139 18.94 -18.88 12.17
CA LEU A 139 18.56 -17.75 13.02
C LEU A 139 17.22 -17.19 12.54
N LYS A 140 16.37 -16.83 13.51
CA LYS A 140 15.14 -16.06 13.29
C LYS A 140 15.41 -14.64 13.80
N LYS A 141 15.59 -13.70 12.88
CA LYS A 141 15.87 -12.29 13.16
C LYS A 141 14.90 -11.45 12.31
N PRO A 142 13.62 -11.35 12.73
CA PRO A 142 12.61 -10.62 11.97
C PRO A 142 12.99 -9.16 11.81
N ILE A 143 12.89 -8.66 10.58
CA ILE A 143 12.80 -7.23 10.29
C ILE A 143 11.59 -7.00 9.40
N HIS A 144 10.80 -6.01 9.75
CA HIS A 144 9.61 -5.60 9.00
C HIS A 144 9.92 -4.31 8.23
N ILE A 145 9.54 -4.26 6.97
CA ILE A 145 9.70 -3.07 6.12
C ILE A 145 8.35 -2.81 5.44
N THR A 146 7.78 -1.63 5.68
CA THR A 146 6.53 -1.20 5.07
C THR A 146 6.84 -0.24 3.92
N VAL A 147 6.43 -0.62 2.71
CA VAL A 147 6.69 0.11 1.48
C VAL A 147 5.39 0.75 1.02
N PHE A 148 5.33 2.08 1.09
CA PHE A 148 4.20 2.89 0.70
C PHE A 148 4.02 2.96 -0.82
N PRO A 149 2.77 3.04 -1.33
CA PRO A 149 2.50 3.24 -2.75
C PRO A 149 3.01 4.60 -3.25
N ILE A 150 3.31 4.65 -4.55
CA ILE A 150 3.53 5.92 -5.26
C ILE A 150 2.17 6.62 -5.45
N PHE A 151 2.19 7.96 -5.43
CA PHE A 151 1.03 8.79 -5.70
C PHE A 151 0.79 8.86 -7.21
N GLU A 152 -0.41 8.50 -7.66
CA GLU A 152 -0.76 8.71 -9.06
C GLU A 152 -1.38 10.11 -9.29
N PRO A 153 -0.93 10.89 -10.29
CA PRO A 153 -1.51 12.18 -10.60
C PRO A 153 -3.03 12.10 -10.88
N LEU A 154 -3.84 12.80 -10.08
CA LEU A 154 -5.31 12.79 -10.15
C LEU A 154 -5.87 13.46 -11.42
N ASN A 155 -5.03 14.08 -12.26
CA ASN A 155 -5.41 14.55 -13.59
C ASN A 155 -5.62 13.39 -14.60
N THR A 156 -5.32 12.15 -14.22
CA THR A 156 -5.67 10.94 -14.98
C THR A 156 -7.15 10.53 -14.84
N LEU A 157 -7.92 11.18 -13.96
CA LEU A 157 -9.33 10.87 -13.75
C LEU A 157 -10.23 11.74 -14.64
N ILE A 158 -10.94 11.10 -15.57
CA ILE A 158 -11.81 11.76 -16.55
C ILE A 158 -13.28 11.61 -16.12
N LEU A 159 -14.10 12.67 -16.23
CA LEU A 159 -15.57 12.54 -16.19
C LEU A 159 -16.13 12.01 -17.53
N PRO A 160 -17.29 11.35 -17.54
CA PRO A 160 -17.98 10.98 -18.79
C PRO A 160 -18.21 12.21 -19.68
N LYS A 161 -17.97 12.06 -20.99
CA LYS A 161 -18.06 13.12 -22.04
C LYS A 161 -19.45 13.78 -22.21
N ASN A 162 -20.45 13.44 -21.39
CA ASN A 162 -21.83 13.91 -21.51
C ASN A 162 -22.21 15.07 -20.57
N ASN A 163 -21.26 15.75 -19.94
CA ASN A 163 -21.51 17.03 -19.26
C ASN A 163 -21.24 18.21 -20.22
N PRO A 164 -22.26 18.89 -20.77
CA PRO A 164 -22.08 19.98 -21.74
C PRO A 164 -21.63 21.32 -21.13
N GLN A 165 -21.35 21.38 -19.81
CA GLN A 165 -20.87 22.59 -19.13
C GLN A 165 -19.39 22.51 -18.73
N GLY A 166 -18.54 22.84 -19.70
CA GLY A 166 -17.24 23.48 -19.44
C GLY A 166 -16.12 22.61 -18.87
N GLU A 167 -14.93 23.22 -18.80
CA GLU A 167 -13.70 22.57 -18.37
C GLU A 167 -13.77 22.08 -16.92
N ILE A 168 -13.37 20.83 -16.72
CA ILE A 168 -13.62 20.08 -15.48
C ILE A 168 -12.54 20.40 -14.44
N SER A 169 -12.89 21.20 -13.43
CA SER A 169 -11.96 21.49 -12.34
C SER A 169 -12.00 20.41 -11.24
N VAL A 170 -10.94 19.60 -11.17
CA VAL A 170 -10.58 18.69 -10.04
C VAL A 170 -10.48 19.44 -8.69
N ARG A 171 -10.58 20.78 -8.69
CA ARG A 171 -10.66 21.67 -7.52
C ARG A 171 -11.96 21.48 -6.69
N ARG A 172 -13.07 21.02 -7.27
CA ARG A 172 -14.36 20.86 -6.55
C ARG A 172 -14.45 19.63 -5.64
N TRP A 173 -13.46 18.76 -5.61
CA TRP A 173 -13.53 17.51 -4.84
C TRP A 173 -13.33 17.67 -3.33
N ILE A 174 -12.81 18.82 -2.89
CA ILE A 174 -12.17 18.97 -1.58
C ILE A 174 -12.55 20.29 -0.88
N ILE A 175 -13.11 21.27 -1.58
CA ILE A 175 -13.65 22.48 -0.94
C ILE A 175 -15.07 22.15 -0.41
N PRO A 176 -15.40 22.42 0.87
CA PRO A 176 -16.78 22.33 1.34
C PRO A 176 -17.63 23.37 0.61
N ASP A 177 -18.73 22.93 0.01
CA ASP A 177 -19.72 23.86 -0.56
C ASP A 177 -20.41 24.62 0.58
N PRO A 178 -20.82 25.90 0.41
CA PRO A 178 -21.27 26.69 1.55
C PRO A 178 -22.83 26.99 1.70
N ILE A 179 -23.47 26.57 2.84
CA ILE A 179 -24.67 27.08 3.66
C ILE A 179 -24.46 27.65 5.14
N GLU A 180 -24.10 28.92 5.33
CA GLU A 180 -24.19 29.84 6.50
C GLU A 180 -24.92 31.10 5.97
N ILE A 181 -25.73 31.87 6.71
CA ILE A 181 -26.54 32.90 6.02
C ILE A 181 -25.72 34.16 5.69
N LEU A 182 -25.04 34.16 4.53
CA LEU A 182 -24.25 35.26 3.94
C LEU A 182 -25.05 36.57 3.82
N GLY A 183 -26.39 36.46 3.79
CA GLY A 183 -27.31 37.58 3.71
C GLY A 183 -28.61 37.18 3.01
N VAL A 184 -29.25 38.17 2.42
CA VAL A 184 -30.49 38.00 1.63
C VAL A 184 -30.33 38.64 0.26
N ARG A 185 -30.99 38.07 -0.75
CA ARG A 185 -31.11 38.65 -2.09
C ARG A 185 -32.57 38.74 -2.52
N GLU A 186 -32.86 39.61 -3.49
CA GLU A 186 -34.20 39.74 -4.07
C GLU A 186 -34.64 38.39 -4.70
N TYR A 187 -35.93 38.07 -4.52
CA TYR A 187 -36.57 36.86 -5.03
C TYR A 187 -36.71 36.89 -6.55
N THR A 188 -36.48 35.75 -7.20
CA THR A 188 -36.72 35.56 -8.63
C THR A 188 -37.69 34.41 -8.85
N ASN A 189 -38.36 34.37 -10.00
CA ASN A 189 -39.35 33.31 -10.30
C ASN A 189 -38.78 31.88 -10.40
N ASN A 190 -37.45 31.72 -10.31
CA ASN A 190 -36.78 30.41 -10.18
C ASN A 190 -36.65 29.94 -8.71
N ASP A 191 -36.97 30.78 -7.73
CA ASP A 191 -36.78 30.47 -6.31
C ASP A 191 -38.03 29.81 -5.69
N SER A 192 -37.81 28.81 -4.85
CA SER A 192 -38.89 28.15 -4.09
C SER A 192 -39.52 29.10 -3.07
N PHE A 193 -40.85 29.07 -2.92
CA PHE A 193 -41.53 29.82 -1.85
C PHE A 193 -41.04 29.46 -0.43
N ASN A 194 -40.49 28.25 -0.24
CA ASN A 194 -39.98 27.80 1.05
C ASN A 194 -38.64 28.45 1.46
N SER A 195 -37.91 29.10 0.54
CA SER A 195 -36.62 29.75 0.85
C SER A 195 -36.74 31.26 1.14
N ILE A 196 -37.96 31.82 1.10
CA ILE A 196 -38.24 33.23 1.39
C ILE A 196 -37.91 33.55 2.87
N ASP A 197 -37.17 34.65 3.09
CA ASP A 197 -37.01 35.23 4.41
C ASP A 197 -38.04 36.33 4.66
N TRP A 198 -39.14 35.96 5.32
CA TRP A 198 -40.23 36.89 5.64
C TRP A 198 -39.78 38.09 6.50
N LYS A 199 -38.76 37.90 7.35
CA LYS A 199 -38.24 38.96 8.24
C LYS A 199 -37.50 40.06 7.49
N SER A 200 -36.69 39.71 6.49
CA SER A 200 -36.01 40.68 5.62
C SER A 200 -36.96 41.26 4.58
N THR A 201 -37.86 40.43 4.05
CA THR A 201 -38.95 40.85 3.14
C THR A 201 -39.77 41.99 3.75
N ALA A 202 -40.19 41.84 5.01
CA ALA A 202 -40.98 42.85 5.73
C ALA A 202 -40.22 44.15 6.06
N LYS A 203 -38.88 44.15 5.99
CA LYS A 203 -38.06 45.35 6.19
C LYS A 203 -37.71 46.08 4.89
N LEU A 204 -37.64 45.36 3.78
CA LEU A 204 -37.17 45.85 2.48
C LEU A 204 -38.31 46.06 1.47
N ASN A 205 -39.56 45.79 1.85
CA ASN A 205 -40.78 45.91 1.02
C ASN A 205 -40.73 45.17 -0.33
N LYS A 206 -39.89 44.14 -0.42
CA LYS A 206 -39.75 43.26 -1.58
C LYS A 206 -39.44 41.84 -1.11
N LEU A 207 -39.93 40.82 -1.83
CA LEU A 207 -39.61 39.42 -1.54
C LEU A 207 -38.09 39.19 -1.58
N HIS A 208 -37.57 38.62 -0.50
CA HIS A 208 -36.15 38.29 -0.35
C HIS A 208 -35.98 36.82 0.07
N VAL A 209 -34.91 36.19 -0.42
CA VAL A 209 -34.58 34.78 -0.24
C VAL A 209 -33.31 34.67 0.60
N LYS A 210 -33.25 33.67 1.49
CA LYS A 210 -32.04 33.35 2.26
C LYS A 210 -30.91 32.93 1.32
N LYS A 211 -29.75 33.59 1.41
CA LYS A 211 -28.52 33.16 0.74
C LYS A 211 -27.65 32.39 1.75
N PHE A 212 -26.99 31.34 1.29
CA PHE A 212 -26.35 30.29 2.09
C PHE A 212 -24.83 30.21 1.72
N ASP A 213 -23.91 30.03 2.72
CA ASP A 213 -22.42 30.03 2.70
C ASP A 213 -21.61 29.36 3.93
N TYR A 214 -21.60 28.02 4.08
CA TYR A 214 -21.34 27.06 5.19
C TYR A 214 -19.92 27.05 5.73
N THR A 215 -19.97 26.68 6.99
CA THR A 215 -19.05 25.93 7.82
C THR A 215 -19.28 24.40 7.84
N ALA A 216 -19.36 23.70 6.70
CA ALA A 216 -19.35 22.24 6.67
C ALA A 216 -17.90 21.82 6.86
N ASP A 217 -17.59 21.11 7.95
CA ASP A 217 -16.26 20.55 8.17
C ASP A 217 -16.10 19.38 7.18
N PRO A 218 -15.30 19.54 6.10
CA PRO A 218 -15.27 18.59 5.02
C PRO A 218 -14.51 17.34 5.47
N SER A 219 -15.11 16.18 5.25
CA SER A 219 -14.43 14.90 5.42
C SER A 219 -14.59 14.01 4.20
N ILE A 220 -13.46 13.50 3.71
CA ILE A 220 -13.41 12.50 2.65
C ILE A 220 -13.22 11.14 3.29
N MET A 221 -14.07 10.17 2.94
CA MET A 221 -13.85 8.77 3.31
C MET A 221 -13.57 7.96 2.05
N ILE A 222 -12.35 7.42 1.95
CA ILE A 222 -11.94 6.57 0.83
C ILE A 222 -12.32 5.13 1.15
N TYR A 223 -13.13 4.52 0.28
CA TYR A 223 -13.42 3.10 0.27
C TYR A 223 -12.74 2.47 -0.95
N LEU A 224 -11.74 1.62 -0.71
CA LEU A 224 -11.06 0.88 -1.77
C LEU A 224 -11.62 -0.54 -1.87
N ASP A 225 -12.26 -0.88 -2.99
CA ASP A 225 -12.75 -2.21 -3.29
C ASP A 225 -11.69 -3.02 -4.05
N VAL A 226 -11.29 -4.16 -3.49
CA VAL A 226 -10.35 -5.09 -4.13
C VAL A 226 -11.06 -6.17 -4.97
N GLN A 227 -12.39 -6.12 -5.08
CA GLN A 227 -13.15 -7.04 -5.93
C GLN A 227 -13.07 -6.61 -7.41
N THR A 228 -12.47 -7.46 -8.25
CA THR A 228 -12.30 -7.21 -9.70
C THR A 228 -13.23 -8.00 -10.61
N SER A 229 -14.04 -8.90 -10.05
CA SER A 229 -14.93 -9.80 -10.80
C SER A 229 -16.16 -10.21 -9.98
N LYS A 230 -17.13 -10.90 -10.60
CA LYS A 230 -18.31 -11.45 -9.91
C LYS A 230 -17.95 -12.50 -8.85
N ILE A 231 -16.93 -13.32 -9.11
CA ILE A 231 -16.48 -14.39 -8.20
C ILE A 231 -15.15 -13.93 -7.61
N HIS A 232 -15.19 -13.36 -6.43
CA HIS A 232 -14.09 -12.56 -5.84
C HIS A 232 -12.71 -13.24 -5.70
N TRP A 233 -12.62 -14.56 -5.80
CA TRP A 233 -11.35 -15.30 -5.81
C TRP A 233 -10.86 -15.69 -7.23
N GLN A 234 -11.65 -15.42 -8.27
CA GLN A 234 -11.32 -15.64 -9.68
C GLN A 234 -11.02 -14.31 -10.37
N ASP A 235 -10.09 -14.34 -11.32
CA ASP A 235 -9.68 -13.19 -12.13
C ASP A 235 -9.34 -11.95 -11.29
N ILE A 236 -8.50 -12.16 -10.26
CA ILE A 236 -7.94 -11.10 -9.43
C ILE A 236 -7.00 -10.24 -10.30
N LYS A 237 -7.49 -9.08 -10.72
CA LYS A 237 -6.74 -8.16 -11.58
C LYS A 237 -5.84 -7.26 -10.74
N GLU A 238 -4.68 -7.76 -10.30
CA GLU A 238 -3.73 -7.02 -9.45
C GLU A 238 -3.47 -5.58 -9.93
N LYS A 239 -3.38 -5.35 -11.24
CA LYS A 239 -3.11 -4.02 -11.82
C LYS A 239 -4.18 -2.98 -11.45
N GLU A 240 -5.46 -3.36 -11.47
CA GLU A 240 -6.55 -2.45 -11.14
C GLU A 240 -6.55 -2.15 -9.62
N ILE A 241 -6.23 -3.14 -8.78
CA ILE A 241 -6.11 -2.94 -7.34
C ILE A 241 -4.93 -2.01 -6.99
N GLU A 242 -3.76 -2.21 -7.61
CA GLU A 242 -2.61 -1.29 -7.44
C GLU A 242 -2.90 0.13 -7.93
N LYS A 243 -3.65 0.27 -9.02
CA LYS A 243 -4.17 1.55 -9.50
C LYS A 243 -5.05 2.22 -8.44
N GLY A 244 -6.02 1.49 -7.89
CA GLY A 244 -6.89 1.99 -6.84
C GLY A 244 -6.16 2.41 -5.56
N VAL A 245 -5.12 1.67 -5.16
CA VAL A 245 -4.23 2.05 -4.04
C VAL A 245 -3.46 3.35 -4.36
N SER A 246 -2.95 3.50 -5.58
CA SER A 246 -2.17 4.68 -6.01
C SER A 246 -3.03 5.95 -6.11
N ILE A 247 -4.27 5.80 -6.59
CA ILE A 247 -5.31 6.86 -6.57
C ILE A 247 -5.69 7.21 -5.12
N SER A 248 -5.89 6.21 -4.25
CA SER A 248 -6.20 6.44 -2.83
C SER A 248 -5.11 7.25 -2.13
N ALA A 249 -3.84 6.93 -2.39
CA ALA A 249 -2.68 7.67 -1.87
C ALA A 249 -2.66 9.13 -2.38
N ALA A 250 -3.04 9.35 -3.63
CA ALA A 250 -3.08 10.69 -4.21
C ALA A 250 -4.24 11.54 -3.69
N ILE A 251 -5.43 10.95 -3.48
CA ILE A 251 -6.56 11.61 -2.80
C ILE A 251 -6.17 11.98 -1.37
N LEU A 252 -5.56 11.05 -0.62
CA LEU A 252 -4.98 11.31 0.70
C LEU A 252 -4.05 12.53 0.68
N ASN A 253 -3.09 12.57 -0.25
CA ASN A 253 -2.11 13.66 -0.30
C ASN A 253 -2.77 15.01 -0.65
N LYS A 254 -3.68 15.02 -1.63
CA LYS A 254 -4.40 16.24 -2.04
C LYS A 254 -5.33 16.76 -0.94
N ALA A 255 -6.11 15.88 -0.30
CA ALA A 255 -7.00 16.23 0.82
C ALA A 255 -6.23 16.86 1.98
N LEU A 256 -5.11 16.26 2.40
CA LEU A 256 -4.28 16.81 3.48
C LEU A 256 -3.64 18.15 3.11
N ASN A 257 -3.21 18.34 1.86
CA ASN A 257 -2.64 19.61 1.41
C ASN A 257 -3.68 20.75 1.36
N GLU A 258 -4.96 20.41 1.21
CA GLU A 258 -6.10 21.34 1.24
C GLU A 258 -6.78 21.39 2.63
N ASN A 259 -6.13 20.84 3.68
CA ASN A 259 -6.59 20.80 5.08
C ASN A 259 -7.92 20.05 5.34
N VAL A 260 -8.26 19.10 4.47
CA VAL A 260 -9.46 18.28 4.59
C VAL A 260 -9.19 16.99 5.35
N LYS A 261 -10.11 16.64 6.26
CA LYS A 261 -10.04 15.38 6.99
C LYS A 261 -10.24 14.23 6.03
N VAL A 262 -9.33 13.27 6.04
CA VAL A 262 -9.40 12.10 5.17
C VAL A 262 -9.30 10.82 5.99
N GLY A 263 -10.20 9.90 5.74
CA GLY A 263 -10.22 8.54 6.28
C GLY A 263 -10.06 7.51 5.16
N PHE A 264 -9.80 6.26 5.55
CA PHE A 264 -9.58 5.15 4.62
C PHE A 264 -10.10 3.83 5.19
N THR A 265 -10.67 3.01 4.32
CA THR A 265 -10.99 1.61 4.58
C THR A 265 -10.97 0.81 3.27
N SER A 266 -10.80 -0.50 3.38
CA SER A 266 -10.84 -1.41 2.25
C SER A 266 -11.47 -2.73 2.65
N ASN A 267 -12.05 -3.44 1.69
CA ASN A 267 -12.60 -4.78 1.90
C ASN A 267 -11.58 -5.91 1.75
N CYS A 268 -10.28 -5.60 1.76
CA CYS A 268 -9.21 -6.60 1.72
C CYS A 268 -8.93 -7.23 3.09
N LEU A 269 -8.37 -8.44 3.07
CA LEU A 269 -7.55 -8.95 4.17
C LEU A 269 -6.24 -8.13 4.20
N PHE A 270 -5.93 -7.47 5.31
CA PHE A 270 -4.68 -6.69 5.43
C PHE A 270 -3.48 -7.60 5.72
N ASN A 271 -2.33 -7.26 5.13
CA ASN A 271 -1.06 -7.95 5.33
C ASN A 271 -0.36 -7.49 6.62
N GLY A 272 0.32 -8.43 7.29
CA GLY A 272 1.09 -8.16 8.51
C GLY A 272 0.23 -8.00 9.77
N GLU A 273 0.90 -7.67 10.87
CA GLU A 273 0.26 -7.50 12.18
C GLU A 273 -0.09 -6.03 12.44
N ASN A 274 -0.97 -5.78 13.41
CA ASN A 274 -1.36 -4.44 13.88
C ASN A 274 -1.77 -3.50 12.73
N TYR A 275 -2.73 -3.94 11.91
CA TYR A 275 -3.39 -3.09 10.91
C TYR A 275 -4.65 -2.45 11.49
N ILE A 276 -5.10 -1.35 10.88
CA ILE A 276 -6.38 -0.71 11.17
C ILE A 276 -7.24 -0.86 9.92
N ASP A 277 -8.36 -1.58 10.04
CA ASP A 277 -9.29 -1.84 8.94
C ASP A 277 -10.10 -0.61 8.53
N PHE A 278 -10.36 0.29 9.49
CA PHE A 278 -11.18 1.48 9.33
C PHE A 278 -10.53 2.68 10.03
N ILE A 279 -10.00 3.60 9.24
CA ILE A 279 -9.39 4.86 9.70
C ILE A 279 -10.43 5.97 9.50
N GLU A 280 -11.03 6.47 10.58
CA GLU A 280 -11.98 7.58 10.53
C GLU A 280 -11.34 8.88 10.00
N PRO A 281 -12.08 9.72 9.25
CA PRO A 281 -11.61 11.04 8.83
C PRO A 281 -11.41 11.98 10.04
N LYS A 282 -10.16 12.08 10.52
CA LYS A 282 -9.79 12.89 11.69
C LYS A 282 -8.58 13.77 11.38
N ASN A 283 -8.51 14.93 12.03
CA ASN A 283 -7.35 15.81 11.97
C ASN A 283 -6.36 15.41 13.07
N VAL A 284 -5.56 14.38 12.80
CA VAL A 284 -4.55 13.84 13.74
C VAL A 284 -3.16 14.02 13.13
N VAL A 285 -2.17 14.38 13.95
CA VAL A 285 -0.78 14.65 13.55
C VAL A 285 -0.18 13.56 12.64
N ASN A 286 -0.56 12.29 12.83
CA ASN A 286 -0.06 11.16 12.04
C ASN A 286 -1.11 10.53 11.09
N GLN A 287 -2.18 11.24 10.73
CA GLN A 287 -3.23 10.70 9.84
C GLN A 287 -2.66 10.21 8.50
N ARG A 288 -1.69 10.95 7.92
CA ARG A 288 -0.96 10.55 6.70
C ARG A 288 -0.26 9.20 6.87
N GLY A 289 0.47 9.02 7.98
CA GLY A 289 1.23 7.80 8.25
C GLY A 289 0.34 6.58 8.49
N LEU A 290 -0.81 6.76 9.16
CA LEU A 290 -1.79 5.69 9.38
C LEU A 290 -2.39 5.18 8.05
N ILE A 291 -2.80 6.10 7.17
CA ILE A 291 -3.43 5.73 5.90
C ILE A 291 -2.39 5.15 4.92
N LEU A 292 -1.17 5.68 4.87
CA LEU A 292 -0.10 5.08 4.07
C LEU A 292 0.30 3.67 4.56
N ASP A 293 0.31 3.43 5.87
CA ASP A 293 0.56 2.10 6.45
C ASP A 293 -0.56 1.10 6.07
N ALA A 294 -1.83 1.53 6.14
CA ALA A 294 -2.96 0.73 5.68
C ALA A 294 -2.88 0.44 4.16
N LEU A 295 -2.61 1.45 3.33
CA LEU A 295 -2.46 1.31 1.87
C LEU A 295 -1.29 0.39 1.48
N ALA A 296 -0.16 0.43 2.21
CA ALA A 296 0.92 -0.53 2.02
C ALA A 296 0.51 -1.97 2.40
N LYS A 297 -0.39 -2.12 3.38
CA LYS A 297 -0.87 -3.42 3.87
C LYS A 297 -2.04 -4.02 3.07
N VAL A 298 -2.74 -3.27 2.20
CA VAL A 298 -3.85 -3.80 1.37
C VAL A 298 -3.41 -5.04 0.57
N SER A 299 -4.06 -6.20 0.74
CA SER A 299 -3.84 -7.37 -0.12
C SER A 299 -4.83 -7.41 -1.30
N TYR A 300 -4.65 -8.38 -2.19
CA TYR A 300 -5.58 -8.63 -3.31
C TYR A 300 -6.75 -9.55 -2.94
N PHE A 301 -6.78 -10.07 -1.71
CA PHE A 301 -7.81 -10.99 -1.25
C PHE A 301 -8.90 -10.22 -0.52
N ARG A 302 -10.12 -10.26 -1.05
CA ARG A 302 -11.30 -9.71 -0.40
C ARG A 302 -11.66 -10.52 0.85
N SER A 303 -11.86 -9.83 1.96
CA SER A 303 -12.49 -10.36 3.18
C SER A 303 -14.01 -10.32 3.03
N ASP A 304 -14.58 -9.13 2.79
CA ASP A 304 -16.02 -8.89 2.94
C ASP A 304 -16.67 -8.21 1.71
N PRO A 305 -18.00 -8.32 1.51
CA PRO A 305 -18.70 -7.55 0.49
C PRO A 305 -18.58 -6.04 0.75
N MET A 306 -18.18 -5.25 -0.26
CA MET A 306 -18.06 -3.78 -0.12
C MET A 306 -19.39 -3.13 0.29
N LYS A 307 -20.53 -3.67 -0.17
CA LYS A 307 -21.88 -3.27 0.26
C LYS A 307 -22.08 -3.32 1.79
N ASP A 308 -21.49 -4.31 2.46
CA ASP A 308 -21.73 -4.55 3.89
C ASP A 308 -20.80 -3.68 4.73
N ILE A 309 -19.55 -3.48 4.26
CA ILE A 309 -18.65 -2.47 4.79
C ILE A 309 -19.25 -1.07 4.67
N LEU A 310 -19.84 -0.69 3.53
CA LEU A 310 -20.55 0.60 3.41
C LEU A 310 -21.73 0.69 4.38
N ASN A 311 -22.63 -0.31 4.40
CA ASN A 311 -23.82 -0.34 5.28
C ASN A 311 -23.49 -0.27 6.78
N VAL A 312 -22.37 -0.84 7.22
CA VAL A 312 -21.91 -0.80 8.61
C VAL A 312 -21.10 0.46 8.90
N LYS A 313 -20.09 0.75 8.09
CA LYS A 313 -19.07 1.75 8.40
C LYS A 313 -19.46 3.18 8.00
N ALA A 314 -20.33 3.39 7.00
CA ALA A 314 -20.77 4.74 6.63
C ALA A 314 -21.55 5.44 7.76
N LYS A 315 -22.14 4.67 8.69
CA LYS A 315 -22.86 5.20 9.88
C LYS A 315 -21.97 5.95 10.87
N TYR A 316 -20.66 5.79 10.81
CA TYR A 316 -19.69 6.53 11.63
C TYR A 316 -19.23 7.85 10.98
N LEU A 317 -19.70 8.15 9.76
CA LEU A 317 -19.34 9.37 9.05
C LEU A 317 -20.26 10.53 9.42
N GLY A 318 -19.72 11.76 9.39
CA GLY A 318 -20.54 12.97 9.54
C GLY A 318 -21.41 13.21 8.30
N LYS A 319 -22.57 13.85 8.48
CA LYS A 319 -23.53 14.13 7.38
C LYS A 319 -22.98 14.99 6.23
N SER A 320 -21.85 15.66 6.42
CA SER A 320 -21.12 16.43 5.39
C SER A 320 -19.98 15.64 4.74
N SER A 321 -19.92 14.31 4.93
CA SER A 321 -18.83 13.51 4.39
C SER A 321 -19.01 13.18 2.90
N THR A 322 -17.96 13.39 2.12
CA THR A 322 -17.85 12.83 0.77
C THR A 322 -17.37 11.39 0.87
N ILE A 323 -18.15 10.46 0.37
CA ILE A 323 -17.78 9.05 0.23
C ILE A 323 -17.16 8.88 -1.16
N VAL A 324 -15.88 8.49 -1.22
CA VAL A 324 -15.21 8.16 -2.48
C VAL A 324 -15.03 6.65 -2.56
N LEU A 325 -15.81 5.98 -3.40
CA LEU A 325 -15.65 4.56 -3.70
C LEU A 325 -14.75 4.38 -4.92
N ILE A 326 -13.67 3.62 -4.76
CA ILE A 326 -12.78 3.20 -5.85
C ILE A 326 -13.03 1.70 -6.07
N THR A 327 -13.51 1.30 -7.25
CA THR A 327 -13.84 -0.11 -7.55
C THR A 327 -13.65 -0.48 -9.02
N SER A 328 -13.40 -1.77 -9.25
CA SER A 328 -13.40 -2.43 -10.55
C SER A 328 -14.73 -3.13 -10.87
N TYR A 329 -15.63 -3.29 -9.90
CA TYR A 329 -16.79 -4.18 -10.03
C TYR A 329 -18.05 -3.64 -9.33
N LEU A 330 -19.05 -3.24 -10.13
CA LEU A 330 -20.37 -2.89 -9.62
C LEU A 330 -21.34 -4.08 -9.65
N SER A 331 -21.75 -4.52 -8.47
CA SER A 331 -22.93 -5.38 -8.31
C SER A 331 -24.21 -4.53 -8.18
N ASN A 332 -25.37 -5.10 -8.53
CA ASN A 332 -26.65 -4.40 -8.35
C ASN A 332 -26.91 -4.05 -6.87
N GLU A 333 -26.47 -4.91 -5.96
CA GLU A 333 -26.59 -4.68 -4.51
C GLU A 333 -25.72 -3.51 -4.05
N LEU A 334 -24.52 -3.34 -4.61
CA LEU A 334 -23.64 -2.22 -4.33
C LEU A 334 -24.22 -0.90 -4.88
N ILE A 335 -24.76 -0.92 -6.11
CA ILE A 335 -25.45 0.24 -6.71
C ILE A 335 -26.64 0.69 -5.83
N ASN A 336 -27.45 -0.26 -5.33
CA ASN A 336 -28.56 0.05 -4.43
C ASN A 336 -28.09 0.73 -3.12
N VAL A 337 -26.95 0.30 -2.55
CA VAL A 337 -26.36 0.94 -1.35
C VAL A 337 -25.82 2.34 -1.68
N LEU A 338 -25.19 2.55 -2.84
CA LEU A 338 -24.71 3.86 -3.26
C LEU A 338 -25.87 4.85 -3.45
N ASN A 339 -26.90 4.46 -4.20
CA ASN A 339 -28.11 5.28 -4.39
C ASN A 339 -28.83 5.54 -3.06
N TYR A 340 -28.79 4.62 -2.08
CA TYR A 340 -29.33 4.86 -0.74
C TYR A 340 -28.50 5.88 0.05
N LEU A 341 -27.17 5.82 0.00
CA LEU A 341 -26.28 6.76 0.71
C LEU A 341 -26.39 8.18 0.15
N ASP A 342 -26.43 8.30 -1.17
CA ASP A 342 -26.61 9.55 -1.92
C ASP A 342 -27.93 10.25 -1.51
N ASN A 343 -29.05 9.52 -1.54
CA ASN A 343 -30.35 9.99 -1.06
C ASN A 343 -30.40 10.34 0.45
N ASN A 344 -29.40 9.95 1.25
CA ASN A 344 -29.33 10.20 2.69
C ASN A 344 -28.24 11.22 3.07
N TYR A 345 -28.04 12.23 2.22
CA TYR A 345 -27.19 13.42 2.42
C TYR A 345 -25.66 13.20 2.33
N TYR A 346 -25.18 12.01 1.95
CA TYR A 346 -23.75 11.84 1.64
C TYR A 346 -23.46 12.20 0.19
N THR A 347 -22.43 13.00 -0.07
CA THR A 347 -21.93 13.19 -1.45
C THR A 347 -21.19 11.92 -1.87
N VAL A 348 -21.75 11.14 -2.79
CA VAL A 348 -21.12 9.90 -3.29
C VAL A 348 -20.38 10.19 -4.59
N LYS A 349 -19.07 9.90 -4.60
CA LYS A 349 -18.22 9.94 -5.80
C LYS A 349 -17.69 8.54 -6.10
N LEU A 350 -17.74 8.15 -7.36
CA LEU A 350 -17.38 6.81 -7.83
C LEU A 350 -16.19 6.88 -8.80
N ILE A 351 -15.14 6.13 -8.52
CA ILE A 351 -13.97 5.99 -9.38
C ILE A 351 -13.94 4.55 -9.92
N LEU A 352 -14.15 4.42 -11.23
CA LEU A 352 -14.17 3.14 -11.94
C LEU A 352 -12.80 2.82 -12.55
N LEU A 353 -12.23 1.72 -12.08
CA LEU A 353 -10.94 1.17 -12.51
C LEU A 353 -11.07 0.21 -13.71
N SER A 354 -12.29 -0.19 -14.05
CA SER A 354 -12.62 -1.05 -15.19
C SER A 354 -13.95 -0.59 -15.80
N LYS A 355 -14.04 -0.64 -17.14
CA LYS A 355 -15.28 -0.37 -17.89
C LYS A 355 -16.40 -1.31 -17.40
N THR A 356 -17.54 -0.74 -17.01
CA THR A 356 -18.64 -1.51 -16.40
C THR A 356 -19.99 -1.17 -17.04
N ILE A 357 -20.76 -2.17 -17.46
CA ILE A 357 -21.95 -1.99 -18.33
C ILE A 357 -23.23 -1.60 -17.54
N LYS A 358 -23.10 -1.00 -16.34
CA LYS A 358 -24.22 -0.81 -15.39
C LYS A 358 -24.35 0.60 -14.82
N GLU A 359 -23.76 1.56 -15.51
CA GLU A 359 -23.71 2.96 -15.07
C GLU A 359 -25.10 3.62 -15.12
N ASP A 360 -25.96 3.21 -16.06
CA ASP A 360 -27.34 3.72 -16.27
C ASP A 360 -28.30 3.55 -15.07
N ILE A 361 -27.90 2.78 -14.04
CA ILE A 361 -28.71 2.44 -12.85
C ILE A 361 -28.32 3.29 -11.63
N LEU A 362 -27.21 4.04 -11.71
CA LEU A 362 -26.78 4.96 -10.64
C LEU A 362 -27.66 6.22 -10.63
N ASN A 363 -27.84 6.82 -9.45
CA ASN A 363 -28.42 8.15 -9.33
C ASN A 363 -27.61 9.16 -10.18
N LYS A 364 -28.31 10.10 -10.83
CA LYS A 364 -27.67 11.11 -11.71
C LYS A 364 -26.70 12.05 -10.98
N ASP A 365 -26.87 12.19 -9.67
CA ASP A 365 -26.07 13.07 -8.82
C ASP A 365 -24.74 12.41 -8.36
N ILE A 366 -24.59 11.09 -8.59
CA ILE A 366 -23.33 10.38 -8.33
C ILE A 366 -22.31 10.73 -9.42
N GLU A 367 -21.26 11.45 -9.05
CA GLU A 367 -20.16 11.76 -9.97
C GLU A 367 -19.33 10.49 -10.26
N ILE A 368 -19.30 10.08 -11.53
CA ILE A 368 -18.49 8.94 -12.01
C ILE A 368 -17.21 9.45 -12.67
N TYR A 369 -16.07 8.90 -12.26
CA TYR A 369 -14.74 9.14 -12.83
C TYR A 369 -14.17 7.84 -13.39
N TYR A 370 -13.51 7.91 -14.55
CA TYR A 370 -12.80 6.79 -15.16
C TYR A 370 -11.30 7.03 -15.10
N ASP A 371 -10.53 5.95 -14.97
CA ASP A 371 -9.11 5.98 -15.29
C ASP A 371 -8.88 6.21 -16.80
N TYR A 372 -8.01 7.16 -17.15
CA TYR A 372 -7.62 7.54 -18.50
C TYR A 372 -7.33 6.35 -19.43
N TYR A 373 -6.67 5.31 -18.91
CA TYR A 373 -6.29 4.13 -19.68
C TYR A 373 -7.47 3.25 -20.16
N ILE A 374 -8.68 3.47 -19.63
CA ILE A 374 -9.90 2.79 -20.08
C ILE A 374 -10.42 3.40 -21.40
N ASP A 375 -10.30 4.73 -21.61
CA ASP A 375 -10.86 5.39 -22.80
C ASP A 375 -10.04 5.06 -24.06
N GLN A 376 -8.72 4.85 -23.94
CA GLN A 376 -7.87 4.41 -25.07
C GLN A 376 -8.23 3.03 -25.63
N GLN A 377 -8.87 2.15 -24.84
CA GLN A 377 -9.40 0.88 -25.38
C GLN A 377 -10.62 1.05 -26.30
N LYS A 378 -11.19 2.26 -26.43
CA LYS A 378 -12.16 2.57 -27.51
C LYS A 378 -11.48 2.86 -28.85
N GLU A 379 -10.30 3.44 -28.84
CA GLU A 379 -9.61 3.91 -30.07
C GLU A 379 -8.79 2.80 -30.74
N GLY A 380 -8.49 1.71 -30.03
CA GLY A 380 -7.70 0.58 -30.53
C GLY A 380 -8.48 -0.57 -31.22
N VAL A 381 -9.77 -0.41 -31.54
CA VAL A 381 -10.60 -1.46 -32.21
C VAL A 381 -11.30 -0.91 -33.47
N ALA A 382 -10.75 0.14 -34.06
CA ALA A 382 -11.20 0.65 -35.35
C ALA A 382 -10.03 1.28 -36.14
N ILE A 383 -9.12 0.44 -36.64
CA ILE A 383 -8.35 0.60 -37.89
C ILE A 383 -7.72 -0.78 -38.19
N GLU A 384 -7.93 -1.23 -39.43
CA GLU A 384 -7.51 -2.51 -40.06
C GLU A 384 -8.11 -3.82 -39.51
#